data_AF-A0A7X3ZUY6-F1
#
_entry.id   AF-A0A7X3ZUY6-F1
#
_cell.length_a   1.000
_cell.length_b   1.000
_cell.length_c   1.000
_cell.angle_alpha   90.00
_cell.angle_beta   90.00
_cell.angle_gamma   90.00
#
_symmetry.space_group_name_H-M   'P 1'
#
loop_
_entity.id
_entity.type
_entity.pdbx_description
1 polymer ?
#
loop_
_entity_poly.entity_id
_entity_poly.type
_entity_poly.pdbx_seq_one_letter_code
_entity_poly.pdbx_strand_id
1 'polypeptide(L)' 'MNDTPVEKMSFEDAMTELECVVGMLEAGEVPLEDSVRLYERGAALKEHCQKKLAEAEEKVARITLDADGRPTGTERVDAE' A
#
# COMPACT_ATOMS: atom_id res chain seq x y z
N MET A 1 -9.23 11.21 -12.14
CA MET A 1 -8.21 11.08 -11.07
C MET A 1 -8.95 11.01 -9.76
N ASN A 2 -8.57 10.09 -8.87
CA ASN A 2 -9.25 9.90 -7.61
C ASN A 2 -8.93 11.12 -6.71
N ASP A 3 -9.94 11.87 -6.25
CA ASP A 3 -9.73 13.01 -5.34
C ASP A 3 -9.40 12.57 -3.90
N THR A 4 -9.36 11.26 -3.65
CA THR A 4 -9.03 10.69 -2.36
C THR A 4 -7.57 11.02 -1.99
N PRO A 5 -7.33 11.61 -0.80
CA PRO A 5 -5.98 11.77 -0.27
C PRO A 5 -5.30 10.41 -0.14
N VAL A 6 -4.05 10.29 -0.61
CA VAL A 6 -3.29 9.02 -0.63
C VAL A 6 -3.28 8.32 0.74
N GLU A 7 -3.09 9.10 1.81
CA GLU A 7 -3.06 8.62 3.19
C GLU A 7 -4.33 7.87 3.64
N LYS A 8 -5.46 8.13 2.98
CA LYS A 8 -6.77 7.53 3.28
C LYS A 8 -7.09 6.33 2.39
N MET A 9 -6.25 6.00 1.42
CA MET A 9 -6.49 4.91 0.48
C MET A 9 -6.20 3.55 1.11
N SER A 10 -6.93 2.52 0.67
CA SER A 10 -6.53 1.12 0.88
C SER A 10 -5.26 0.80 0.09
N PHE A 11 -4.63 -0.35 0.36
CA PHE A 11 -3.47 -0.77 -0.42
C PHE A 11 -3.85 -1.03 -1.87
N GLU A 12 -5.00 -1.68 -2.07
CA GLU A 12 -5.54 -2.07 -3.37
C GLU A 12 -5.90 -0.85 -4.22
N ASP A 13 -6.54 0.16 -3.62
CA ASP A 13 -6.88 1.40 -4.32
C ASP A 13 -5.62 2.19 -4.69
N ALA A 14 -4.65 2.27 -3.77
CA ALA A 14 -3.40 2.97 -4.02
C ALA A 14 -2.56 2.28 -5.10
N MET A 15 -2.54 0.94 -5.11
CA MET A 15 -1.84 0.15 -6.13
C MET A 15 -2.49 0.33 -7.51
N THR A 16 -3.82 0.24 -7.59
CA THR A 16 -4.56 0.43 -8.84
C THR A 16 -4.32 1.83 -9.42
N GLU A 17 -4.33 2.86 -8.56
CA GLU A 17 -4.04 4.21 -9.01
C GLU A 17 -2.58 4.38 -9.43
N LEU A 18 -1.64 3.74 -8.74
CA LEU A 18 -0.22 3.76 -9.10
C LEU A 18 0.02 3.14 -10.48
N GLU A 19 -0.60 2.00 -10.78
CA GLU A 19 -0.54 1.35 -12.09
C GLU A 19 -1.07 2.27 -13.20
N CYS A 20 -2.19 2.96 -12.93
CA CYS A 20 -2.75 3.94 -13.86
C CYS A 20 -1.79 5.12 -14.09
N VAL A 21 -1.18 5.65 -13.03
CA VAL A 21 -0.20 6.75 -13.11
C VAL A 21 1.01 6.34 -13.93
N VAL A 22 1.56 5.15 -13.67
CA VAL A 22 2.71 4.60 -14.42
C VAL A 22 2.34 4.43 -15.89
N GLY A 23 1.18 3.83 -16.19
CA GLY A 23 0.72 3.65 -17.58
C GLY A 23 0.58 4.97 -18.34
N MET A 24 0.09 6.03 -17.70
CA MET A 24 0.03 7.37 -18.32
C MET A 24 1.42 7.96 -18.58
N LEU A 25 2.37 7.80 -17.65
CA LEU A 25 3.75 8.26 -17.83
C LEU A 25 4.47 7.50 -18.94
N GLU A 26 4.25 6.19 -19.04
CA GLU A 26 4.85 5.34 -20.08
C GLU A 26 4.28 5.62 -21.48
N ALA A 27 3.00 5.99 -21.58
CA ALA A 27 2.39 6.37 -22.85
C ALA A 27 3.02 7.63 -23.46
N GLY A 28 3.55 8.55 -22.64
CA GLY A 28 4.25 9.75 -23.09
C GLY A 28 3.37 10.80 -23.77
N GLU A 29 2.06 10.66 -23.70
CA GLU A 29 1.07 11.59 -24.31
C GLU A 29 0.63 12.71 -23.35
N VAL A 30 1.24 12.79 -22.16
CA VAL A 30 0.88 13.76 -21.12
C VAL A 30 1.73 15.03 -21.24
N PRO A 31 1.15 16.24 -21.15
CA PRO A 31 1.93 17.48 -21.08
C PRO A 31 2.99 17.44 -19.97
N LEU A 32 4.08 18.19 -20.13
CA LEU A 32 5.19 18.20 -19.18
C LEU A 32 4.75 18.56 -17.76
N GLU A 33 3.89 19.58 -17.62
CA GLU A 33 3.36 20.02 -16.31
C GLU A 33 2.54 18.92 -15.63
N ASP A 34 1.72 18.21 -16.40
CA ASP A 34 0.94 17.07 -15.90
C ASP A 34 1.82 15.86 -15.58
N SER A 35 2.90 15.66 -16.34
CA SER A 35 3.89 14.60 -16.09
C SER A 35 4.56 14.75 -14.73
N VAL A 36 4.89 15.99 -14.34
CA VAL A 36 5.44 16.29 -13.01
C VAL A 36 4.43 15.94 -11.92
N ARG A 37 3.17 16.34 -12.09
CA ARG A 37 2.10 16.04 -11.11
C ARG A 37 1.84 14.54 -10.99
N LEU A 38 1.84 13.82 -12.11
CA LEU A 38 1.72 12.38 -12.14
C LEU A 38 2.89 11.71 -11.41
N TYR A 39 4.11 12.19 -11.64
CA TYR A 39 5.29 11.66 -10.93
C TYR A 39 5.18 11.86 -9.42
N GLU A 40 4.83 13.07 -8.96
CA GLU A 40 4.63 13.36 -7.53
C GLU A 40 3.54 12.49 -6.91
N ARG A 41 2.40 12.33 -7.61
CA ARG A 41 1.31 11.45 -7.19
C ARG A 41 1.76 10.00 -7.11
N GLY A 42 2.49 9.51 -8.12
CA GLY A 42 3.04 8.15 -8.16
C GLY A 42 4.03 7.89 -7.04
N ALA A 43 4.89 8.86 -6.72
CA ALA A 43 5.82 8.77 -5.60
C ALA A 43 5.10 8.64 -4.26
N ALA A 44 4.06 9.46 -4.03
CA ALA A 44 3.24 9.38 -2.83
C ALA A 44 2.48 8.04 -2.72
N LEU A 45 1.90 7.56 -3.82
CA LEU A 45 1.21 6.26 -3.87
C LEU A 45 2.18 5.11 -3.54
N LYS A 46 3.39 5.13 -4.11
CA LYS A 46 4.43 4.14 -3.83
C LYS A 46 4.81 4.12 -2.35
N GLU A 47 5.07 5.29 -1.76
CA GLU A 47 5.42 5.40 -0.34
C GLU A 47 4.31 4.84 0.55
N HIS A 48 3.05 5.17 0.25
CA HIS A 48 1.90 4.64 0.98
C HIS A 48 1.77 3.12 0.88
N CYS A 49 1.94 2.56 -0.32
CA CYS A 49 1.93 1.11 -0.52
C CYS A 49 3.04 0.43 0.30
N GLN A 50 4.26 0.98 0.29
CA GLN A 50 5.39 0.46 1.08
C GLN A 50 5.09 0.50 2.59
N LYS A 51 4.49 1.59 3.07
CA LYS A 51 4.09 1.71 4.47
C LYS A 51 3.03 0.67 4.85
N LYS A 52 2.00 0.48 4.03
CA LYS A 52 0.96 -0.54 4.27
C LYS A 52 1.52 -1.95 4.31
N LEU A 53 2.46 -2.27 3.42
CA LEU A 53 3.15 -3.57 3.42
C LEU A 53 3.97 -3.76 4.70
N ALA A 54 4.77 -2.76 5.10
CA ALA A 54 5.54 -2.82 6.34
C ALA A 54 4.65 -3.02 7.58
N GLU A 55 3.51 -2.31 7.66
CA GLU A 55 2.52 -2.48 8.73
C GLU A 55 1.91 -3.90 8.73
N ALA A 56 1.71 -4.51 7.56
CA ALA A 56 1.19 -5.87 7.44
C ALA A 56 2.25 -6.91 7.84
N GLU A 57 3.49 -6.74 7.40
CA GLU A 57 4.63 -7.59 7.78
C GLU A 57 4.86 -7.58 9.29
N GLU A 58 4.82 -6.41 9.92
CA GLU A 58 4.97 -6.29 11.38
C GLU A 58 3.84 -7.02 12.12
N LYS A 59 2.60 -6.92 11.63
CA LYS A 59 1.46 -7.66 12.22
C LYS A 59 1.66 -9.16 12.12
N VAL A 60 2.10 -9.66 10.96
CA VAL A 60 2.38 -11.10 10.77
C VAL A 60 3.51 -11.55 11.68
N ALA A 61 4.61 -10.79 11.75
CA ALA A 61 5.74 -11.11 12.61
C ALA A 61 5.33 -11.24 14.09
N ARG A 62 4.47 -10.35 14.59
CA ARG A 62 3.95 -10.42 15.98
C ARG A 62 3.06 -11.64 16.23
N ILE A 63 2.29 -12.11 15.25
CA ILE A 63 1.46 -13.33 15.38
C ILE A 63 2.33 -14.59 15.42
N THR A 64 3.48 -14.55 14.76
CA THR A 64 4.31 -15.75 14.48
C THR A 64 5.32 -16.04 15.60
N LEU A 65 5.59 -15.10 16.50
CA LEU A 65 6.68 -15.20 17.48
C LEU A 65 6.19 -14.95 18.93
N ASP A 66 6.17 -16.00 19.75
CA ASP A 66 6.44 -15.89 21.19
C ASP A 66 7.93 -16.12 21.51
N ALA A 67 8.34 -15.85 22.75
CA ALA A 67 9.73 -15.83 23.21
C ALA A 67 10.49 -17.18 23.06
N ASP A 68 9.80 -18.27 22.75
CA ASP A 68 10.35 -19.61 22.61
C ASP A 68 10.24 -20.17 21.17
N GLY A 69 9.87 -19.33 20.20
CA GLY A 69 9.77 -19.72 18.79
C GLY A 69 8.59 -20.65 18.49
N ARG A 70 7.53 -20.61 19.31
CA ARG A 70 6.30 -21.37 19.06
C ARG A 70 5.30 -20.50 18.29
N PRO A 71 4.56 -21.07 17.32
CA PRO A 71 3.47 -20.35 16.67
C PRO A 71 2.34 -20.09 17.68
N THR A 72 2.09 -18.83 17.99
CA THR A 72 0.99 -18.40 18.87
C THR A 72 -0.37 -18.26 18.17
N GLY A 73 -0.45 -18.51 16.86
CA GLY A 73 -1.74 -18.62 16.17
C GLY A 73 -2.45 -19.90 16.65
N THR A 74 -3.68 -19.89 17.13
CA THR A 74 -4.81 -18.96 16.98
C THR A 74 -5.45 -18.80 18.36
N GLU A 75 -5.94 -17.61 18.71
CA GLU A 75 -6.98 -17.52 19.73
C GLU A 75 -8.06 -18.54 19.36
N ARG A 76 -8.21 -19.59 20.18
CA ARG A 76 -9.48 -20.30 20.22
C ARG A 76 -10.46 -19.23 20.63
N VAL A 77 -11.34 -18.87 19.70
CA VAL A 77 -12.59 -18.21 20.04
C VAL A 77 -13.35 -19.23 20.89
N ASP A 78 -13.08 -19.24 22.20
CA ASP A 78 -13.91 -19.95 23.17
C ASP A 78 -15.29 -19.27 23.07
N ALA A 79 -16.25 -19.93 22.43
CA ALA A 79 -17.16 -20.87 23.10
C ALA A 79 -18.01 -20.14 24.15
N GLU A 80 -19.10 -19.56 23.69
CA GLU A 80 -20.41 -19.74 24.33
C GLU A 80 -21.24 -20.71 23.48
#